data_AF-A0A2N2E278-F1
#
_entry.id   AF-A0A2N2E278-F1
#
_cell.length_a   1.000
_cell.length_b   1.000
_cell.length_c   1.000
_cell.angle_alpha   90.00
_cell.angle_beta   90.00
_cell.angle_gamma   90.00
#
_symmetry.space_group_name_H-M   'P 1'
#
loop_
_entity.id
_entity.type
_entity.pdbx_description
1 polymer ?
#
loop_
_entity_poly.entity_id
_entity_poly.type
_entity_poly.pdbx_seq_one_letter_code
_entity_poly.pdbx_strand_id
1 'polypeptide(L)'
;MSTLSFVYLPKGVGAKHGAPINVALVKKKAIERCGLSEEEALEMIVKMIDGPVAINVFDMEAVTTTSDGVVIPGAIITMAAGDMGKIHKEFGVLHMEEIEVTAELIKEEPHLAPLQKLYPGRKLFRGPDPVKKVIPVHNVVMTGKAVNNNSATEVMNVVTMEEMLLPILGQLQAIQGGDIVFAITGGVISVGIGMTVAEKYGRVFPTRQFKAGETAHDSAGYAKTLKANIPCIVAPKEILAGYILDVLECGLIPGKELGCSPAVLSVAYAMGAKIDFENISQRAWLELESVGIYRNLLEQPAIAMTREEIIAQADTIIPGLLDPYRVKSTECFQEISVEV
;
A
#
# COMPACT_ATOMS: atom_id res chain seq x y z
N MET A 1 10.96 -15.21 -30.20
CA MET A 1 10.76 -13.77 -29.92
C MET A 1 10.32 -13.67 -28.48
N SER A 2 10.93 -12.78 -27.71
CA SER A 2 10.53 -12.49 -26.34
C SER A 2 9.35 -11.53 -26.34
N THR A 3 8.52 -11.60 -25.31
CA THR A 3 7.35 -10.74 -25.18
C THR A 3 7.31 -10.15 -23.78
N LEU A 4 7.33 -8.82 -23.68
CA LEU A 4 7.17 -8.11 -22.43
C LEU A 4 5.68 -8.03 -22.11
N SER A 5 5.27 -8.72 -21.03
CA SER A 5 3.90 -8.75 -20.53
C SER A 5 3.71 -7.85 -19.31
N PHE A 6 2.59 -7.12 -19.25
CA PHE A 6 2.19 -6.32 -18.08
C PHE A 6 0.68 -6.32 -17.88
N VAL A 7 0.25 -6.03 -16.65
CA VAL A 7 -1.16 -5.99 -16.23
C VAL A 7 -1.62 -4.53 -16.25
N TYR A 8 -2.68 -4.23 -17.01
CA TYR A 8 -3.07 -2.88 -17.40
C TYR A 8 -4.49 -2.53 -16.96
N LEU A 9 -4.66 -1.42 -16.26
CA LEU A 9 -5.96 -0.82 -15.96
C LEU A 9 -6.18 0.42 -16.83
N PRO A 10 -7.20 0.43 -17.70
CA PRO A 10 -7.58 1.63 -18.42
C PRO A 10 -8.07 2.75 -17.47
N LYS A 11 -7.77 4.00 -17.81
CA LYS A 11 -8.37 5.18 -17.17
C LYS A 11 -9.90 5.07 -17.17
N GLY A 12 -10.52 5.48 -16.07
CA GLY A 12 -11.98 5.51 -15.89
C GLY A 12 -12.59 4.21 -15.37
N VAL A 13 -11.81 3.13 -15.25
CA VAL A 13 -12.27 1.87 -14.66
C VAL A 13 -12.17 1.92 -13.13
N GLY A 14 -13.27 1.61 -12.43
CA GLY A 14 -13.31 1.50 -10.96
C GLY A 14 -14.51 2.22 -10.34
N ALA A 15 -14.45 2.48 -9.03
CA ALA A 15 -15.51 3.17 -8.29
C ALA A 15 -15.57 4.68 -8.61
N LYS A 16 -16.77 5.28 -8.51
CA LYS A 16 -17.03 6.72 -8.74
C LYS A 16 -16.56 7.19 -10.13
N HIS A 17 -15.38 7.81 -10.24
CA HIS A 17 -14.81 8.25 -11.53
C HIS A 17 -13.78 7.25 -12.09
N GLY A 18 -13.55 6.13 -11.39
CA GLY A 18 -12.55 5.14 -11.73
C GLY A 18 -11.12 5.65 -11.61
N ALA A 19 -10.17 4.91 -12.19
CA ALA A 19 -8.77 5.31 -12.22
C ALA A 19 -8.59 6.66 -12.96
N PRO A 20 -7.96 7.68 -12.34
CA PRO A 20 -7.84 9.02 -12.93
C PRO A 20 -6.84 9.08 -14.11
N ILE A 21 -5.94 8.10 -14.15
CA ILE A 21 -4.94 7.84 -15.20
C ILE A 21 -4.87 6.34 -15.44
N ASN A 22 -4.24 5.91 -16.53
CA ASN A 22 -4.00 4.49 -16.76
C ASN A 22 -3.02 3.94 -15.70
N VAL A 23 -3.06 2.63 -15.44
CA VAL A 23 -2.10 1.96 -14.54
C VAL A 23 -1.51 0.74 -15.21
N ALA A 24 -0.19 0.59 -15.18
CA ALA A 24 0.53 -0.58 -15.66
C ALA A 24 1.32 -1.21 -14.51
N LEU A 25 1.04 -2.48 -14.20
CA LEU A 25 1.73 -3.27 -13.19
C LEU A 25 2.63 -4.30 -13.89
N VAL A 26 3.93 -4.23 -13.61
CA VAL A 26 4.96 -5.00 -14.34
C VAL A 26 5.70 -5.89 -13.36
N LYS A 27 5.89 -7.17 -13.70
CA LYS A 27 6.76 -8.05 -12.92
C LYS A 27 8.20 -7.85 -13.38
N LYS A 28 9.13 -7.60 -12.45
CA LYS A 28 10.58 -7.52 -12.73
C LYS A 28 11.08 -8.71 -13.54
N LYS A 29 10.64 -9.92 -13.21
CA LYS A 29 10.99 -11.15 -13.96
C LYS A 29 10.53 -11.14 -15.42
N ALA A 30 9.47 -10.40 -15.76
CA ALA A 30 9.05 -10.27 -17.17
C ALA A 30 10.06 -9.42 -17.96
N ILE A 31 10.60 -8.37 -17.34
CA ILE A 31 11.66 -7.53 -17.90
C ILE A 31 12.94 -8.37 -18.07
N GLU A 32 13.38 -9.06 -17.01
CA GLU A 32 14.61 -9.88 -17.01
C GLU A 32 14.56 -11.00 -18.07
N ARG A 33 13.40 -11.66 -18.25
CA ARG A 33 13.22 -12.71 -19.26
C ARG A 33 13.33 -12.21 -20.70
N CYS A 34 13.07 -10.92 -20.92
CA CYS A 34 13.22 -10.30 -22.23
C CYS A 34 14.64 -9.76 -22.46
N GLY A 35 15.54 -9.86 -21.47
CA GLY A 35 16.89 -9.29 -21.57
C GLY A 35 16.92 -7.76 -21.62
N LEU A 36 15.84 -7.11 -21.16
CA LEU A 36 15.72 -5.65 -21.14
C LEU A 36 16.26 -5.08 -19.83
N SER A 37 16.75 -3.84 -19.89
CA SER A 37 16.85 -2.99 -18.71
C SER A 37 15.45 -2.50 -18.27
N GLU A 38 15.34 -2.04 -17.02
CA GLU A 38 14.09 -1.45 -16.55
C GLU A 38 13.71 -0.19 -17.35
N GLU A 39 14.68 0.66 -17.69
CA GLU A 39 14.44 1.88 -18.48
C GLU A 39 13.88 1.57 -19.87
N GLU A 40 14.46 0.60 -20.59
CA GLU A 40 13.96 0.15 -21.89
C GLU A 40 12.53 -0.38 -21.78
N ALA A 41 12.23 -1.19 -20.75
CA ALA A 41 10.89 -1.72 -20.53
C ALA A 41 9.86 -0.61 -20.24
N LEU A 42 10.21 0.38 -19.41
CA LEU A 42 9.36 1.53 -19.12
C LEU A 42 9.08 2.36 -20.39
N GLU A 43 10.10 2.60 -21.22
CA GLU A 43 9.95 3.30 -22.50
C GLU A 43 9.06 2.54 -23.48
N MET A 44 9.16 1.21 -23.53
CA MET A 44 8.29 0.39 -24.38
C MET A 44 6.84 0.47 -23.92
N ILE A 45 6.60 0.33 -22.62
CA ILE A 45 5.24 0.37 -22.04
C ILE A 45 4.58 1.73 -22.27
N VAL A 46 5.29 2.83 -22.02
CA VAL A 46 4.68 4.16 -22.19
C VAL A 46 4.30 4.45 -23.64
N LYS A 47 5.08 3.97 -24.62
CA LYS A 47 4.80 4.15 -26.06
C LYS A 47 3.53 3.42 -26.51
N MET A 48 3.09 2.39 -25.78
CA MET A 48 1.88 1.62 -26.07
C MET A 48 0.60 2.23 -25.51
N ILE A 49 0.72 3.18 -24.57
CA ILE A 49 -0.42 3.71 -23.83
C ILE A 49 -0.68 5.14 -24.29
N ASP A 50 -1.85 5.35 -24.88
CA ASP A 50 -2.29 6.70 -25.24
C ASP A 50 -2.81 7.44 -24.00
N GLY A 51 -2.07 8.46 -23.58
CA GLY A 51 -2.42 9.31 -22.44
C GLY A 51 -1.62 9.04 -21.15
N PRO A 52 -2.07 9.60 -20.01
CA PRO A 52 -1.32 9.55 -18.76
C PRO A 52 -1.37 8.15 -18.14
N VAL A 53 -0.22 7.68 -17.62
CA VAL A 53 -0.06 6.35 -17.03
C VAL A 53 0.86 6.38 -15.81
N ALA A 54 0.49 5.63 -14.77
CA ALA A 54 1.39 5.20 -13.70
C ALA A 54 1.94 3.80 -14.02
N ILE A 55 3.25 3.58 -13.93
CA ILE A 55 3.88 2.28 -14.17
C ILE A 55 4.60 1.84 -12.90
N ASN A 56 4.25 0.67 -12.38
CA ASN A 56 4.78 0.13 -11.13
C ASN A 56 5.46 -1.21 -11.41
N VAL A 57 6.76 -1.31 -11.14
CA VAL A 57 7.54 -2.53 -11.29
C VAL A 57 7.62 -3.25 -9.95
N PHE A 58 7.20 -4.51 -9.93
CA PHE A 58 7.18 -5.37 -8.77
C PHE A 58 8.27 -6.43 -8.81
N ASP A 59 9.03 -6.53 -7.73
CA ASP A 59 9.77 -7.74 -7.40
C ASP A 59 8.90 -8.64 -6.53
N MET A 60 8.38 -9.71 -7.12
CA MET A 60 7.47 -10.66 -6.43
C MET A 60 8.20 -11.56 -5.43
N GLU A 61 9.53 -11.59 -5.45
CA GLU A 61 10.37 -12.37 -4.53
C GLU A 61 10.91 -11.53 -3.38
N ALA A 62 10.69 -10.23 -3.41
CA ALA A 62 10.99 -9.31 -2.33
C ALA A 62 9.89 -9.30 -1.24
N VAL A 63 10.10 -8.46 -0.23
CA VAL A 63 9.13 -8.10 0.81
C VAL A 63 9.09 -6.59 1.00
N THR A 64 7.99 -6.13 1.57
CA THR A 64 7.77 -4.74 1.94
C THR A 64 6.85 -4.68 3.17
N THR A 65 6.44 -3.47 3.54
CA THR A 65 5.55 -3.18 4.65
C THR A 65 4.33 -2.40 4.17
N THR A 66 3.19 -2.63 4.81
CA THR A 66 2.09 -1.66 4.83
C THR A 66 2.46 -0.46 5.70
N SER A 67 1.76 0.66 5.56
CA SER A 67 2.09 1.88 6.31
C SER A 67 2.04 1.68 7.84
N ASP A 68 1.19 0.78 8.32
CA ASP A 68 1.04 0.37 9.73
C ASP A 68 1.99 -0.77 10.15
N GLY A 69 2.96 -1.13 9.31
CA GLY A 69 4.08 -2.00 9.68
C GLY A 69 3.85 -3.50 9.48
N VAL A 70 2.78 -3.91 8.80
CA VAL A 70 2.56 -5.33 8.47
C VAL A 70 3.49 -5.73 7.33
N VAL A 71 4.36 -6.72 7.58
CA VAL A 71 5.25 -7.26 6.55
C VAL A 71 4.48 -8.14 5.57
N ILE A 72 4.67 -7.88 4.27
CA ILE A 72 3.94 -8.56 3.20
C ILE A 72 4.91 -8.98 2.06
N PRO A 73 4.58 -10.04 1.29
CA PRO A 73 5.41 -10.48 0.19
C PRO A 73 5.13 -9.67 -1.08
N GLY A 74 6.18 -9.49 -1.88
CA GLY A 74 6.15 -8.66 -3.09
C GLY A 74 6.37 -7.19 -2.75
N ALA A 75 7.23 -6.52 -3.52
CA ALA A 75 7.53 -5.11 -3.31
C ALA A 75 7.54 -4.34 -4.62
N ILE A 76 7.12 -3.08 -4.58
CA ILE A 76 7.35 -2.13 -5.66
C ILE A 76 8.82 -1.72 -5.58
N ILE A 77 9.56 -1.92 -6.66
CA ILE A 77 10.99 -1.56 -6.74
C ILE A 77 11.24 -0.34 -7.62
N THR A 78 10.32 -0.04 -8.54
CA THR A 78 10.39 1.15 -9.39
C THR A 78 8.98 1.69 -9.60
N MET A 79 8.83 3.01 -9.47
CA MET A 79 7.61 3.74 -9.84
C MET A 79 7.93 4.74 -10.95
N ALA A 80 7.06 4.82 -11.94
CA ALA A 80 7.18 5.77 -13.03
C ALA A 80 5.83 6.43 -13.36
N ALA A 81 5.91 7.59 -13.99
CA ALA A 81 4.80 8.29 -14.61
C ALA A 81 5.12 8.58 -16.06
N GLY A 82 4.18 8.32 -16.95
CA GLY A 82 4.29 8.56 -18.38
C GLY A 82 3.08 9.30 -18.92
N ASP A 83 3.25 10.02 -20.03
CA ASP A 83 2.16 10.65 -20.76
C ASP A 83 2.55 10.84 -22.23
N MET A 84 1.62 10.60 -23.15
CA MET A 84 1.81 10.75 -24.59
C MET A 84 3.08 10.05 -25.12
N GLY A 85 3.31 8.80 -24.68
CA GLY A 85 4.45 8.01 -25.13
C GLY A 85 5.81 8.43 -24.57
N LYS A 86 5.84 9.26 -23.52
CA LYS A 86 7.08 9.79 -22.95
C LYS A 86 7.10 9.68 -21.43
N ILE A 87 8.31 9.61 -20.88
CA ILE A 87 8.62 9.73 -19.45
C ILE A 87 9.53 10.94 -19.27
N HIS A 88 9.26 11.78 -18.29
CA HIS A 88 10.11 12.92 -17.97
C HIS A 88 11.44 12.43 -17.42
N LYS A 89 12.56 12.90 -17.98
CA LYS A 89 13.91 12.42 -17.64
C LYS A 89 14.27 12.60 -16.16
N GLU A 90 13.93 13.74 -15.58
CA GLU A 90 14.32 14.07 -14.19
C GLU A 90 13.30 13.65 -13.13
N PHE A 91 12.00 13.65 -13.45
CA PHE A 91 10.91 13.49 -12.48
C PHE A 91 10.01 12.30 -12.77
N GLY A 92 10.22 11.60 -13.88
CA GLY A 92 9.29 10.59 -14.37
C GLY A 92 9.55 9.18 -13.84
N VAL A 93 10.70 8.93 -13.19
CA VAL A 93 11.09 7.62 -12.64
C VAL A 93 11.71 7.78 -11.26
N LEU A 94 11.40 6.86 -10.36
CA LEU A 94 11.99 6.78 -9.03
C LEU A 94 12.14 5.31 -8.62
N HIS A 95 13.34 4.95 -8.18
CA HIS A 95 13.69 3.60 -7.74
C HIS A 95 13.64 3.52 -6.21
N MET A 96 13.06 2.43 -5.70
CA MET A 96 13.07 2.12 -4.27
C MET A 96 14.41 1.52 -3.89
N GLU A 97 14.93 1.90 -2.72
CA GLU A 97 16.23 1.40 -2.27
C GLU A 97 16.08 0.02 -1.64
N GLU A 98 17.01 -0.88 -1.95
CA GLU A 98 17.17 -2.13 -1.19
C GLU A 98 17.66 -1.80 0.22
N ILE A 99 16.92 -2.25 1.23
CA ILE A 99 17.25 -2.02 2.63
C ILE A 99 17.84 -3.30 3.20
N GLU A 100 19.10 -3.26 3.58
CA GLU A 100 19.73 -4.36 4.29
C GLU A 100 19.08 -4.55 5.68
N VAL A 101 18.56 -5.76 5.93
CA VAL A 101 17.92 -6.11 7.19
C VAL A 101 18.98 -6.59 8.19
N THR A 102 19.37 -5.70 9.09
CA THR A 102 20.35 -5.98 10.15
C THR A 102 19.67 -6.11 11.52
N ALA A 103 20.37 -6.69 12.50
CA ALA A 103 19.87 -6.75 13.87
C ALA A 103 19.63 -5.36 14.48
N GLU A 104 20.47 -4.36 14.14
CA GLU A 104 20.24 -2.98 14.58
C GLU A 104 19.00 -2.38 13.91
N LEU A 105 18.78 -2.64 12.62
CA LEU A 105 17.56 -2.20 11.94
C LEU A 105 16.31 -2.76 12.63
N ILE A 106 16.29 -4.05 12.96
CA ILE A 106 15.14 -4.67 13.65
C ILE A 106 14.94 -4.07 15.04
N LYS A 107 16.01 -3.71 15.75
CA LYS A 107 15.92 -3.04 17.05
C LYS A 107 15.34 -1.63 16.93
N GLU A 108 15.71 -0.90 15.88
CA GLU A 108 15.15 0.43 15.58
C GLU A 108 13.71 0.36 15.04
N GLU A 109 13.38 -0.73 14.34
CA GLU A 109 12.13 -0.95 13.62
C GLU A 109 11.57 -2.34 13.94
N PRO A 110 11.02 -2.53 15.16
CA PRO A 110 10.64 -3.85 15.66
C PRO A 110 9.50 -4.52 14.87
N HIS A 111 8.73 -3.75 14.08
CA HIS A 111 7.76 -4.29 13.15
C HIS A 111 8.36 -5.23 12.08
N LEU A 112 9.68 -5.15 11.85
CA LEU A 112 10.40 -6.04 10.93
C LEU A 112 10.79 -7.38 11.55
N ALA A 113 10.63 -7.58 12.87
CA ALA A 113 10.99 -8.82 13.53
C ALA A 113 10.38 -10.10 12.88
N PRO A 114 9.13 -10.09 12.39
CA PRO A 114 8.54 -11.26 11.72
C PRO A 114 9.20 -11.61 10.38
N LEU A 115 9.91 -10.68 9.74
CA LEU A 115 10.48 -10.86 8.40
C LEU A 115 11.35 -12.11 8.32
N GLN A 116 12.22 -12.34 9.32
CA GLN A 116 13.12 -13.50 9.33
C GLN A 116 12.37 -14.84 9.41
N LYS A 117 11.20 -14.87 10.06
CA LYS A 117 10.37 -16.06 10.22
C LYS A 117 9.45 -16.28 9.03
N LEU A 118 8.76 -15.23 8.58
CA LEU A 118 7.73 -15.31 7.54
C LEU A 118 8.34 -15.35 6.13
N TYR A 119 9.48 -14.67 5.94
CA TYR A 119 10.06 -14.43 4.62
C TYR A 119 11.59 -14.54 4.63
N PRO A 120 12.14 -15.70 5.01
CA PRO A 120 13.58 -15.88 5.16
C PRO A 120 14.33 -15.60 3.85
N GLY A 121 15.37 -14.76 3.94
CA GLY A 121 16.26 -14.44 2.82
C GLY A 121 15.69 -13.50 1.76
N ARG A 122 14.46 -12.98 1.92
CA ARG A 122 13.89 -12.01 0.99
C ARG A 122 14.45 -10.61 1.22
N LYS A 123 14.62 -9.88 0.11
CA LYS A 123 15.09 -8.48 0.11
C LYS A 123 13.96 -7.53 0.53
N LEU A 124 14.28 -6.52 1.34
CA LEU A 124 13.33 -5.50 1.78
C LEU A 124 13.41 -4.27 0.89
N PHE A 125 12.26 -3.84 0.37
CA PHE A 125 12.09 -2.56 -0.33
C PHE A 125 10.88 -1.81 0.23
N ARG A 126 10.96 -0.48 0.34
CA ARG A 126 9.87 0.37 0.82
C ARG A 126 9.77 1.64 -0.02
N GLY A 127 10.58 2.63 0.33
CA GLY A 127 10.73 3.90 -0.35
C GLY A 127 12.11 4.07 -0.99
N PRO A 128 12.32 5.16 -1.72
CA PRO A 128 13.62 5.55 -2.27
C PRO A 128 14.55 6.05 -1.15
N ASP A 129 15.85 6.05 -1.42
CA ASP A 129 16.80 6.82 -0.62
C ASP A 129 16.51 8.33 -0.78
N PRO A 130 16.23 9.08 0.31
CA PRO A 130 15.90 10.50 0.26
C PRO A 130 16.97 11.37 -0.40
N VAL A 131 18.24 10.97 -0.34
CA VAL A 131 19.35 11.68 -0.98
C VAL A 131 19.32 11.56 -2.50
N LYS A 132 18.71 10.48 -3.02
CA LYS A 132 18.55 10.23 -4.46
C LYS A 132 17.28 10.86 -5.04
N LYS A 133 16.41 11.44 -4.19
CA LYS A 133 15.16 12.07 -4.62
C LYS A 133 15.42 13.49 -5.11
N VAL A 134 14.82 13.84 -6.24
CA VAL A 134 14.77 15.24 -6.69
C VAL A 134 13.65 16.01 -5.98
N ILE A 135 12.50 15.36 -5.75
CA ILE A 135 11.36 15.95 -5.04
C ILE A 135 11.45 15.56 -3.55
N PRO A 136 11.71 16.50 -2.62
CA PRO A 136 12.12 16.15 -1.27
C PRO A 136 10.97 15.64 -0.37
N VAL A 137 9.77 16.20 -0.53
CA VAL A 137 8.68 16.03 0.45
C VAL A 137 7.95 14.69 0.32
N HIS A 138 7.54 14.30 -0.90
CA HIS A 138 6.80 13.07 -1.16
C HIS A 138 7.60 12.10 -2.02
N ASN A 139 7.28 10.81 -1.93
CA ASN A 139 7.80 9.81 -2.87
C ASN A 139 6.94 9.85 -4.12
N VAL A 140 7.28 10.73 -5.06
CA VAL A 140 6.42 11.11 -6.19
C VAL A 140 7.22 11.18 -7.50
N VAL A 141 6.57 10.77 -8.59
CA VAL A 141 7.02 10.96 -9.96
C VAL A 141 5.92 11.56 -10.80
N MET A 142 6.29 12.33 -11.81
CA MET A 142 5.37 13.07 -12.67
C MET A 142 5.88 13.17 -14.10
N THR A 143 4.97 12.94 -15.04
CA THR A 143 5.17 13.25 -16.46
C THR A 143 3.86 13.75 -17.06
N GLY A 144 3.87 14.95 -17.65
CA GLY A 144 2.68 15.55 -18.24
C GLY A 144 1.53 15.62 -17.25
N LYS A 145 0.42 14.94 -17.55
CA LYS A 145 -0.79 14.89 -16.71
C LYS A 145 -0.71 13.82 -15.60
N ALA A 146 0.20 12.86 -15.70
CA ALA A 146 0.29 11.72 -14.80
C ALA A 146 1.14 12.03 -13.56
N VAL A 147 0.60 11.72 -12.39
CA VAL A 147 1.31 11.71 -11.12
C VAL A 147 1.14 10.34 -10.48
N ASN A 148 2.25 9.76 -10.06
CA ASN A 148 2.30 8.51 -9.31
C ASN A 148 3.01 8.83 -7.99
N ASN A 149 2.36 8.59 -6.85
CA ASN A 149 2.72 9.17 -5.54
C ASN A 149 2.74 8.12 -4.42
N ASN A 150 3.34 8.51 -3.28
CA ASN A 150 3.48 7.75 -2.04
C ASN A 150 3.99 6.32 -2.29
N SER A 151 5.12 6.24 -2.98
CA SER A 151 5.74 4.97 -3.40
C SER A 151 4.75 4.10 -4.18
N ALA A 152 4.12 4.73 -5.18
CA ALA A 152 3.17 4.11 -6.09
C ALA A 152 1.90 3.54 -5.46
N THR A 153 1.46 4.12 -4.35
CA THR A 153 0.19 3.74 -3.70
C THR A 153 -0.90 4.80 -3.80
N GLU A 154 -0.65 5.85 -4.57
CA GLU A 154 -1.60 6.87 -4.96
C GLU A 154 -1.34 7.26 -6.41
N VAL A 155 -2.40 7.43 -7.20
CA VAL A 155 -2.30 7.91 -8.58
C VAL A 155 -3.22 9.10 -8.78
N MET A 156 -2.76 10.08 -9.54
CA MET A 156 -3.47 11.34 -9.72
C MET A 156 -3.31 11.86 -11.15
N ASN A 157 -4.37 12.52 -11.63
CA ASN A 157 -4.31 13.38 -12.79
C ASN A 157 -4.16 14.84 -12.34
N VAL A 158 -3.04 15.48 -12.64
CA VAL A 158 -2.75 16.85 -12.17
C VAL A 158 -3.63 17.92 -12.81
N VAL A 159 -4.30 17.62 -13.92
CA VAL A 159 -5.17 18.57 -14.62
C VAL A 159 -6.60 18.49 -14.10
N THR A 160 -7.15 17.29 -13.96
CA THR A 160 -8.52 17.11 -13.43
C THR A 160 -8.57 17.15 -11.90
N MET A 161 -7.41 17.05 -11.25
CA MET A 161 -7.26 16.91 -9.79
C MET A 161 -7.95 15.66 -9.23
N GLU A 162 -8.30 14.71 -10.10
CA GLU A 162 -8.84 13.42 -9.70
C GLU A 162 -7.71 12.54 -9.16
N GLU A 163 -8.00 11.85 -8.06
CA GLU A 163 -7.05 11.01 -7.33
C GLU A 163 -7.68 9.64 -7.09
N MET A 164 -6.86 8.60 -6.97
CA MET A 164 -7.26 7.27 -6.51
C MET A 164 -6.21 6.70 -5.57
N LEU A 165 -6.65 6.13 -4.44
CA LEU A 165 -5.76 5.32 -3.60
C LEU A 165 -5.57 3.94 -4.25
N LEU A 166 -4.33 3.51 -4.33
CA LEU A 166 -3.96 2.21 -4.87
C LEU A 166 -3.08 1.44 -3.88
N PRO A 167 -3.60 1.02 -2.71
CA PRO A 167 -2.81 0.30 -1.72
C PRO A 167 -2.18 -0.97 -2.28
N ILE A 168 -0.97 -1.27 -1.82
CA ILE A 168 -0.11 -2.32 -2.37
C ILE A 168 -0.76 -3.72 -2.41
N LEU A 169 -1.56 -4.08 -1.41
CA LEU A 169 -2.24 -5.39 -1.39
C LEU A 169 -3.25 -5.52 -2.55
N GLY A 170 -3.95 -4.43 -2.90
CA GLY A 170 -4.84 -4.42 -4.06
C GLY A 170 -4.07 -4.60 -5.37
N GLN A 171 -2.89 -3.98 -5.48
CA GLN A 171 -2.01 -4.14 -6.64
C GLN A 171 -1.44 -5.57 -6.74
N LEU A 172 -1.06 -6.17 -5.60
CA LEU A 172 -0.57 -7.55 -5.54
C LEU A 172 -1.66 -8.54 -5.94
N GLN A 173 -2.91 -8.35 -5.51
CA GLN A 173 -4.03 -9.13 -6.02
C GLN A 173 -4.21 -8.93 -7.52
N ALA A 174 -4.18 -7.68 -8.00
CA ALA A 174 -4.33 -7.39 -9.43
C ALA A 174 -3.27 -8.10 -10.29
N ILE A 175 -1.99 -7.97 -9.95
CA ILE A 175 -0.86 -8.53 -10.72
C ILE A 175 -0.77 -10.07 -10.63
N GLN A 176 -1.45 -10.68 -9.66
CA GLN A 176 -1.54 -12.13 -9.48
C GLN A 176 -2.83 -12.72 -10.08
N GLY A 177 -3.75 -11.92 -10.61
CA GLY A 177 -5.06 -12.40 -11.08
C GLY A 177 -6.02 -12.75 -9.95
N GLY A 178 -5.80 -12.20 -8.75
CA GLY A 178 -6.64 -12.35 -7.57
C GLY A 178 -7.95 -11.56 -7.66
N ASP A 179 -8.69 -11.55 -6.55
CA ASP A 179 -9.87 -10.71 -6.44
C ASP A 179 -9.47 -9.34 -5.90
N ILE A 180 -10.15 -8.30 -6.34
CA ILE A 180 -9.97 -6.93 -5.87
C ILE A 180 -11.32 -6.35 -5.44
N VAL A 181 -11.26 -5.29 -4.63
CA VAL A 181 -12.44 -4.53 -4.23
C VAL A 181 -12.27 -3.10 -4.72
N PHE A 182 -13.17 -2.66 -5.59
CA PHE A 182 -13.39 -1.25 -5.87
C PHE A 182 -14.26 -0.65 -4.77
N ALA A 183 -13.89 0.52 -4.27
CA ALA A 183 -14.70 1.20 -3.27
C ALA A 183 -14.39 2.70 -3.25
N ILE A 184 -15.11 3.40 -2.38
CA ILE A 184 -14.70 4.70 -1.87
C ILE A 184 -14.07 4.49 -0.49
N THR A 185 -12.95 5.16 -0.22
CA THR A 185 -12.16 5.01 1.01
C THR A 185 -12.98 5.18 2.29
N GLY A 186 -13.85 6.19 2.35
CA GLY A 186 -14.57 6.58 3.55
C GLY A 186 -13.65 7.08 4.67
N GLY A 187 -14.27 7.42 5.82
CA GLY A 187 -13.54 7.97 6.95
C GLY A 187 -12.56 7.01 7.61
N VAL A 188 -12.88 5.71 7.63
CA VAL A 188 -12.06 4.68 8.29
C VAL A 188 -10.71 4.55 7.61
N ILE A 189 -10.66 4.43 6.28
CA ILE A 189 -9.38 4.38 5.56
C ILE A 189 -8.67 5.72 5.66
N SER A 190 -9.41 6.83 5.57
CA SER A 190 -8.85 8.17 5.75
C SER A 190 -8.15 8.34 7.10
N VAL A 191 -8.62 7.72 8.18
CA VAL A 191 -7.91 7.69 9.47
C VAL A 191 -6.77 6.67 9.43
N GLY A 192 -7.03 5.46 8.94
CA GLY A 192 -6.09 4.35 8.99
C GLY A 192 -4.75 4.61 8.28
N ILE A 193 -4.75 5.33 7.16
CA ILE A 193 -3.50 5.66 6.43
C ILE A 193 -2.55 6.57 7.23
N GLY A 194 -3.06 7.25 8.26
CA GLY A 194 -2.25 8.08 9.16
C GLY A 194 -1.63 7.29 10.32
N MET A 195 -2.06 6.05 10.56
CA MET A 195 -1.61 5.23 11.69
C MET A 195 -0.36 4.44 11.29
N THR A 196 0.75 5.16 11.15
CA THR A 196 1.98 4.62 10.57
C THR A 196 2.92 4.00 11.60
N VAL A 197 4.02 3.40 11.11
CA VAL A 197 5.19 3.05 11.93
C VAL A 197 6.42 3.81 11.46
N ALA A 198 7.45 3.84 12.31
CA ALA A 198 8.68 4.56 12.03
C ALA A 198 9.54 3.74 11.07
N GLU A 199 9.83 4.26 9.89
CA GLU A 199 10.57 3.53 8.85
C GLU A 199 11.75 4.32 8.30
N LYS A 200 12.89 3.64 8.12
CA LYS A 200 13.96 4.07 7.23
C LYS A 200 13.50 3.90 5.80
N TYR A 201 13.53 4.98 5.03
CA TYR A 201 13.06 5.01 3.64
C TYR A 201 11.62 4.50 3.56
N GLY A 202 10.74 5.03 4.42
CA GLY A 202 9.35 4.65 4.45
C GLY A 202 8.62 5.00 3.15
N ARG A 203 7.51 4.31 2.90
CA ARG A 203 6.72 4.50 1.67
C ARG A 203 6.07 5.87 1.57
N VAL A 204 5.71 6.46 2.71
CA VAL A 204 5.11 7.79 2.80
C VAL A 204 6.13 8.78 3.35
N PHE A 205 6.78 8.44 4.46
CA PHE A 205 7.76 9.29 5.12
C PHE A 205 9.18 8.76 4.90
N PRO A 206 10.11 9.60 4.42
CA PRO A 206 11.48 9.18 4.11
C PRO A 206 12.30 8.80 5.35
N THR A 207 11.89 9.26 6.53
CA THR A 207 12.59 9.10 7.80
C THR A 207 11.65 8.63 8.91
N ARG A 208 12.22 8.15 10.01
CA ARG A 208 11.53 7.60 11.19
C ARG A 208 10.84 8.68 12.02
N GLN A 209 9.79 9.27 11.46
CA GLN A 209 9.10 10.42 12.03
C GLN A 209 8.05 10.02 13.07
N PHE A 210 7.21 9.03 12.74
CA PHE A 210 6.05 8.65 13.53
C PHE A 210 6.20 7.23 14.05
N LYS A 211 6.15 7.06 15.37
CA LYS A 211 6.25 5.76 16.02
C LYS A 211 4.91 5.02 15.96
N ALA A 212 4.95 3.71 16.18
CA ALA A 212 3.75 2.94 16.45
C ALA A 212 2.95 3.57 17.61
N GLY A 213 1.63 3.72 17.42
CA GLY A 213 0.73 4.40 18.37
C GLY A 213 0.55 5.90 18.11
N GLU A 214 1.29 6.49 17.18
CA GLU A 214 1.12 7.87 16.74
C GLU A 214 0.26 7.95 15.46
N THR A 215 -0.22 9.15 15.14
CA THR A 215 -0.86 9.48 13.87
C THR A 215 -0.03 10.53 13.12
N ALA A 216 0.13 10.32 11.82
CA ALA A 216 0.82 11.24 10.92
C ALA A 216 -0.08 12.38 10.40
N HIS A 217 -1.40 12.31 10.60
CA HIS A 217 -2.31 13.40 10.21
C HIS A 217 -2.32 14.53 11.24
N ASP A 218 -2.27 14.18 12.53
CA ASP A 218 -2.41 15.09 13.67
C ASP A 218 -3.57 16.11 13.50
N SER A 219 -4.70 15.63 12.96
CA SER A 219 -5.83 16.45 12.52
C SER A 219 -7.10 16.19 13.35
N ALA A 220 -7.00 15.36 14.40
CA ALA A 220 -8.11 14.97 15.26
C ALA A 220 -9.33 14.49 14.43
N GLY A 221 -10.54 14.89 14.82
CA GLY A 221 -11.76 14.45 14.13
C GLY A 221 -11.86 14.79 12.64
N TYR A 222 -11.01 15.69 12.11
CA TYR A 222 -10.95 16.00 10.67
C TYR A 222 -10.16 14.98 9.86
N ALA A 223 -9.33 14.14 10.49
CA ALA A 223 -8.56 13.09 9.82
C ALA A 223 -9.45 12.17 8.98
N LYS A 224 -10.68 11.89 9.45
CA LYS A 224 -11.68 11.11 8.71
C LYS A 224 -12.17 11.74 7.41
N THR A 225 -11.85 13.01 7.12
CA THR A 225 -12.31 13.73 5.92
C THR A 225 -11.23 13.89 4.86
N LEU A 226 -9.95 13.75 5.22
CA LEU A 226 -8.80 14.08 4.36
C LEU A 226 -8.83 13.35 3.01
N LYS A 227 -9.14 12.04 3.06
CA LYS A 227 -9.15 11.17 1.90
C LYS A 227 -10.46 10.43 1.74
N ALA A 228 -11.54 10.87 2.39
CA ALA A 228 -12.79 10.10 2.57
C ALA A 228 -13.59 9.81 1.28
N ASN A 229 -13.41 10.64 0.25
CA ASN A 229 -14.24 10.64 -0.96
C ASN A 229 -13.46 10.20 -2.21
N ILE A 230 -12.34 9.51 -2.02
CA ILE A 230 -11.41 9.11 -3.06
C ILE A 230 -11.72 7.65 -3.44
N PRO A 231 -11.78 7.30 -4.73
CA PRO A 231 -11.87 5.91 -5.13
C PRO A 231 -10.63 5.13 -4.72
N CYS A 232 -10.80 3.85 -4.45
CA CYS A 232 -9.68 2.97 -4.15
C CYS A 232 -9.84 1.59 -4.77
N ILE A 233 -8.70 0.93 -4.97
CA ILE A 233 -8.60 -0.48 -5.34
C ILE A 233 -7.85 -1.19 -4.23
N VAL A 234 -8.54 -2.03 -3.47
CA VAL A 234 -7.95 -2.73 -2.31
C VAL A 234 -8.07 -4.24 -2.47
N ALA A 235 -7.32 -4.98 -1.66
CA ALA A 235 -7.52 -6.42 -1.54
C ALA A 235 -8.80 -6.71 -0.73
N PRO A 236 -9.43 -7.89 -0.94
CA PRO A 236 -10.47 -8.38 -0.05
C PRO A 236 -10.00 -8.40 1.41
N LYS A 237 -10.91 -8.11 2.35
CA LYS A 237 -10.57 -7.94 3.77
C LYS A 237 -10.01 -9.22 4.38
N GLU A 238 -10.37 -10.40 3.88
CA GLU A 238 -9.83 -11.67 4.33
C GLU A 238 -8.32 -11.82 4.03
N ILE A 239 -7.83 -11.20 2.94
CA ILE A 239 -6.40 -11.16 2.61
C ILE A 239 -5.66 -10.23 3.58
N LEU A 240 -6.23 -9.05 3.85
CA LEU A 240 -5.67 -8.12 4.82
C LEU A 240 -5.63 -8.73 6.23
N ALA A 241 -6.73 -9.36 6.67
CA ALA A 241 -6.83 -10.04 7.95
C ALA A 241 -5.74 -11.12 8.10
N GLY A 242 -5.52 -11.94 7.08
CA GLY A 242 -4.49 -12.98 7.10
C GLY A 242 -3.09 -12.44 7.38
N TYR A 243 -2.70 -11.35 6.72
CA TYR A 243 -1.39 -10.73 6.95
C TYR A 243 -1.27 -10.06 8.33
N ILE A 244 -2.35 -9.44 8.83
CA ILE A 244 -2.36 -8.89 10.19
C ILE A 244 -2.22 -10.02 11.23
N LEU A 245 -2.93 -11.12 11.05
CA LEU A 245 -2.85 -12.29 11.93
C LEU A 245 -1.43 -12.87 11.96
N ASP A 246 -0.75 -12.99 10.81
CA ASP A 246 0.62 -13.50 10.74
C ASP A 246 1.60 -12.72 11.63
N VAL A 247 1.49 -11.39 11.65
CA VAL A 247 2.37 -10.55 12.46
C VAL A 247 1.99 -10.55 13.94
N LEU A 248 0.69 -10.63 14.26
CA LEU A 248 0.20 -10.79 15.63
C LEU A 248 0.62 -12.14 16.24
N GLU A 249 0.56 -13.22 15.47
CA GLU A 249 1.04 -14.56 15.86
C GLU A 249 2.57 -14.61 16.03
N CYS A 250 3.30 -13.65 15.46
CA CYS A 250 4.72 -13.43 15.74
C CYS A 250 4.97 -12.60 17.00
N GLY A 251 3.92 -12.17 17.70
CA GLY A 251 3.98 -11.49 19.00
C GLY A 251 4.08 -9.97 18.93
N LEU A 252 3.84 -9.36 17.77
CA LEU A 252 3.83 -7.90 17.65
C LEU A 252 2.56 -7.32 18.29
N ILE A 253 2.71 -6.18 18.98
CA ILE A 253 1.63 -5.54 19.74
C ILE A 253 1.22 -4.25 19.00
N PRO A 254 -0.06 -4.12 18.59
CA PRO A 254 -0.60 -2.87 18.07
C PRO A 254 -0.43 -1.71 19.05
N GLY A 255 -0.03 -0.57 18.51
CA GLY A 255 0.30 0.61 19.29
C GLY A 255 1.73 0.62 19.82
N LYS A 256 2.50 -0.48 19.76
CA LYS A 256 3.88 -0.56 20.27
C LYS A 256 4.90 -0.95 19.21
N GLU A 257 4.71 -2.11 18.57
CA GLU A 257 5.52 -2.51 17.42
C GLU A 257 4.78 -2.28 16.11
N LEU A 258 3.45 -2.44 16.08
CA LEU A 258 2.60 -2.19 14.91
C LEU A 258 1.86 -0.86 15.04
N GLY A 259 1.51 -0.26 13.90
CA GLY A 259 0.61 0.88 13.84
C GLY A 259 -0.75 0.55 14.45
N CYS A 260 -1.46 1.59 14.91
CA CYS A 260 -2.77 1.46 15.55
C CYS A 260 -3.92 1.70 14.56
N SER A 261 -3.79 1.22 13.31
CA SER A 261 -4.82 1.41 12.29
C SER A 261 -6.13 0.73 12.70
N PRO A 262 -7.31 1.23 12.27
CA PRO A 262 -8.59 0.59 12.56
C PRO A 262 -8.63 -0.90 12.20
N ALA A 263 -7.99 -1.30 11.09
CA ALA A 263 -7.92 -2.69 10.68
C ALA A 263 -7.09 -3.53 11.66
N VAL A 264 -5.89 -3.07 12.02
CA VAL A 264 -4.99 -3.79 12.95
C VAL A 264 -5.64 -3.91 14.33
N LEU A 265 -6.22 -2.83 14.87
CA LEU A 265 -6.88 -2.86 16.18
C LEU A 265 -8.09 -3.79 16.19
N SER A 266 -8.91 -3.79 15.12
CA SER A 266 -10.10 -4.64 15.05
C SER A 266 -9.75 -6.12 14.97
N VAL A 267 -8.73 -6.49 14.19
CA VAL A 267 -8.25 -7.88 14.11
C VAL A 267 -7.61 -8.32 15.42
N ALA A 268 -6.78 -7.46 16.04
CA ALA A 268 -6.15 -7.77 17.32
C ALA A 268 -7.18 -7.98 18.43
N TYR A 269 -8.22 -7.14 18.47
CA TYR A 269 -9.33 -7.29 19.40
C TYR A 269 -10.10 -8.59 19.18
N ALA A 270 -10.45 -8.92 17.93
CA ALA A 270 -11.15 -10.17 17.60
C ALA A 270 -10.33 -11.42 17.95
N MET A 271 -9.01 -11.36 17.78
CA MET A 271 -8.07 -12.44 18.16
C MET A 271 -7.86 -12.54 19.68
N GLY A 272 -8.23 -11.51 20.46
CA GLY A 272 -7.84 -11.40 21.86
C GLY A 272 -6.33 -11.15 22.06
N ALA A 273 -5.67 -10.58 21.06
CA ALA A 273 -4.27 -10.20 21.13
C ALA A 273 -4.07 -8.97 22.03
N LYS A 274 -2.88 -8.84 22.61
CA LYS A 274 -2.53 -7.67 23.43
C LYS A 274 -2.50 -6.41 22.54
N ILE A 275 -3.05 -5.31 23.05
CA ILE A 275 -2.94 -3.96 22.48
C ILE A 275 -2.26 -3.07 23.53
N ASP A 276 -1.33 -2.22 23.11
CA ASP A 276 -0.68 -1.25 24.01
C ASP A 276 -1.45 0.07 24.02
N PHE A 277 -2.54 0.11 24.78
CA PHE A 277 -3.43 1.28 24.85
C PHE A 277 -2.75 2.54 25.42
N GLU A 278 -1.70 2.36 26.22
CA GLU A 278 -0.95 3.46 26.85
C GLU A 278 0.05 4.09 25.88
N ASN A 279 0.61 3.30 24.96
CA ASN A 279 1.51 3.83 23.94
C ASN A 279 0.76 4.49 22.76
N ILE A 280 -0.54 4.20 22.58
CA ILE A 280 -1.37 4.93 21.62
C ILE A 280 -1.60 6.35 22.13
N SER A 281 -1.09 7.32 21.38
CA SER A 281 -1.15 8.73 21.73
C SER A 281 -2.58 9.26 21.80
N GLN A 282 -2.80 10.28 22.61
CA GLN A 282 -4.11 10.96 22.69
C GLN A 282 -4.58 11.47 21.32
N ARG A 283 -3.64 11.93 20.47
CA ARG A 283 -3.96 12.40 19.12
C ARG A 283 -4.46 11.28 18.23
N ALA A 284 -3.79 10.13 18.24
CA ALA A 284 -4.26 8.95 17.52
C ALA A 284 -5.64 8.50 18.00
N TRP A 285 -5.89 8.49 19.31
CA TRP A 285 -7.21 8.19 19.87
C TRP A 285 -8.30 9.13 19.36
N LEU A 286 -8.06 10.45 19.32
CA LEU A 286 -9.04 11.41 18.80
C LEU A 286 -9.43 11.14 17.34
N GLU A 287 -8.49 10.65 16.52
CA GLU A 287 -8.77 10.27 15.14
C GLU A 287 -9.52 8.93 15.05
N LEU A 288 -9.13 7.94 15.84
CA LEU A 288 -9.79 6.63 15.94
C LEU A 288 -11.25 6.75 16.40
N GLU A 289 -11.51 7.56 17.43
CA GLU A 289 -12.86 7.80 17.95
C GLU A 289 -13.76 8.46 16.91
N SER A 290 -13.19 9.27 16.01
CA SER A 290 -13.92 9.95 14.95
C SER A 290 -14.55 9.01 13.92
N VAL A 291 -14.09 7.76 13.88
CA VAL A 291 -14.57 6.67 13.01
C VAL A 291 -15.14 5.48 13.81
N GLY A 292 -15.43 5.68 15.10
CA GLY A 292 -16.11 4.70 15.94
C GLY A 292 -15.21 3.66 16.62
N ILE A 293 -13.89 3.86 16.61
CA ILE A 293 -12.95 3.01 17.35
C ILE A 293 -12.65 3.67 18.70
N TYR A 294 -13.24 3.14 19.77
CA TYR A 294 -13.11 3.69 21.12
C TYR A 294 -12.30 2.77 22.02
N ARG A 295 -11.39 3.36 22.81
CA ARG A 295 -10.54 2.63 23.76
C ARG A 295 -11.35 1.75 24.73
N ASN A 296 -12.40 2.31 25.32
CA ASN A 296 -13.24 1.60 26.30
C ASN A 296 -14.01 0.41 25.72
N LEU A 297 -14.21 0.35 24.39
CA LEU A 297 -14.79 -0.83 23.74
C LEU A 297 -13.71 -1.91 23.55
N LEU A 298 -12.50 -1.53 23.14
CA LEU A 298 -11.39 -2.44 22.95
C LEU A 298 -10.85 -3.04 24.26
N GLU A 299 -11.07 -2.37 25.39
CA GLU A 299 -10.72 -2.88 26.73
C GLU A 299 -11.75 -3.90 27.27
N GLN A 300 -12.94 -4.00 26.68
CA GLN A 300 -13.95 -4.97 27.11
C GLN A 300 -13.55 -6.39 26.71
N PRO A 301 -13.78 -7.41 27.56
CA PRO A 301 -13.50 -8.79 27.19
C PRO A 301 -14.25 -9.21 25.92
N ALA A 302 -13.51 -9.58 24.87
CA ALA A 302 -14.05 -10.22 23.69
C ALA A 302 -14.02 -11.75 23.83
N ILE A 303 -14.97 -12.43 23.19
CA ILE A 303 -14.82 -13.86 22.91
C ILE A 303 -13.79 -13.96 21.79
N ALA A 304 -12.59 -14.42 22.11
CA ALA A 304 -11.52 -14.58 21.13
C ALA A 304 -11.95 -15.57 20.04
N MET A 305 -11.81 -15.13 18.80
CA MET A 305 -12.12 -15.90 17.60
C MET A 305 -10.87 -16.63 17.11
N THR A 306 -11.05 -17.77 16.44
CA THR A 306 -9.93 -18.44 15.77
C THR A 306 -9.49 -17.67 14.52
N ARG A 307 -8.31 -18.00 14.01
CA ARG A 307 -7.79 -17.44 12.75
C ARG A 307 -8.78 -17.62 11.59
N GLU A 308 -9.34 -18.82 11.46
CA GLU A 308 -10.29 -19.16 10.39
C GLU A 308 -11.59 -18.37 10.54
N GLU A 309 -12.08 -18.20 11.76
CA GLU A 309 -13.28 -17.39 12.04
C GLU A 309 -13.06 -15.92 11.71
N ILE A 310 -11.89 -15.36 12.05
CA ILE A 310 -11.53 -13.97 11.75
C ILE A 310 -11.44 -13.75 10.24
N ILE A 311 -10.79 -14.65 9.52
CA ILE A 311 -10.69 -14.58 8.05
C ILE A 311 -12.07 -14.68 7.41
N ALA A 312 -12.91 -15.62 7.86
CA ALA A 312 -14.26 -15.82 7.32
C ALA A 312 -15.21 -14.64 7.63
N GLN A 313 -14.98 -13.91 8.73
CA GLN A 313 -15.77 -12.77 9.15
C GLN A 313 -15.05 -11.42 8.94
N ALA A 314 -14.03 -11.39 8.09
CA ALA A 314 -13.18 -10.21 7.92
C ALA A 314 -13.94 -8.96 7.47
N ASP A 315 -14.97 -9.12 6.63
CA ASP A 315 -15.83 -8.01 6.20
C ASP A 315 -16.63 -7.36 7.35
N THR A 316 -16.98 -8.14 8.37
CA THR A 316 -17.67 -7.69 9.58
C THR A 316 -16.69 -7.09 10.59
N ILE A 317 -15.52 -7.70 10.76
CA ILE A 317 -14.53 -7.33 11.77
C ILE A 317 -13.78 -6.06 11.36
N ILE A 318 -13.28 -6.01 10.12
CA ILE A 318 -12.47 -4.89 9.65
C ILE A 318 -13.44 -3.81 9.15
N PRO A 319 -13.51 -2.64 9.80
CA PRO A 319 -14.40 -1.58 9.37
C PRO A 319 -13.90 -0.92 8.08
N GLY A 320 -14.78 -0.15 7.45
CA GLY A 320 -14.43 0.73 6.34
C GLY A 320 -14.80 0.19 4.96
N LEU A 321 -14.40 0.98 3.96
CA LEU A 321 -14.92 1.00 2.58
C LEU A 321 -16.38 1.46 2.52
N LEU A 322 -16.67 2.39 1.61
CA LEU A 322 -18.01 2.79 1.24
C LEU A 322 -18.29 2.24 -0.16
N ASP A 323 -19.51 1.73 -0.35
CA ASP A 323 -19.97 1.11 -1.60
C ASP A 323 -18.98 0.08 -2.19
N PRO A 324 -18.52 -0.91 -1.39
CA PRO A 324 -17.54 -1.88 -1.87
C PRO A 324 -18.15 -2.79 -2.95
N TYR A 325 -17.39 -3.01 -4.02
CA TYR A 325 -17.72 -3.91 -5.12
C TYR A 325 -16.53 -4.83 -5.39
N ARG A 326 -16.70 -6.12 -5.09
CA ARG A 326 -15.69 -7.15 -5.34
C ARG A 326 -15.79 -7.66 -6.77
N VAL A 327 -14.63 -7.80 -7.43
CA VAL A 327 -14.53 -8.29 -8.80
C VAL A 327 -13.24 -9.09 -9.00
N LYS A 328 -13.23 -9.99 -9.96
CA LYS A 328 -11.99 -10.65 -10.38
C LYS A 328 -11.09 -9.62 -11.08
N SER A 329 -9.82 -9.52 -10.71
CA SER A 329 -8.97 -8.48 -11.30
C SER A 329 -8.86 -8.60 -12.82
N THR A 330 -8.87 -9.82 -13.37
CA THR A 330 -8.81 -10.08 -14.82
C THR A 330 -10.03 -9.63 -15.61
N GLU A 331 -11.13 -9.27 -14.95
CA GLU A 331 -12.30 -8.67 -15.62
C GLU A 331 -12.13 -7.16 -15.88
N CYS A 332 -11.18 -6.52 -15.19
CA CYS A 332 -10.97 -5.07 -15.25
C CYS A 332 -9.55 -4.69 -15.67
N PHE A 333 -8.57 -5.49 -15.28
CA PHE A 333 -7.19 -5.41 -15.69
C PHE A 333 -6.93 -6.35 -16.87
N GLN A 334 -6.30 -5.82 -17.91
CA GLN A 334 -5.98 -6.52 -19.14
C GLN A 334 -4.52 -6.95 -19.12
N GLU A 335 -4.22 -8.15 -19.59
CA GLU A 335 -2.83 -8.54 -19.86
C GLU A 335 -2.43 -8.03 -21.24
N ILE A 336 -1.45 -7.13 -21.27
CA ILE A 336 -0.90 -6.56 -22.51
C ILE A 336 0.46 -7.18 -22.74
N SER A 337 0.76 -7.45 -24.01
CA SER A 337 1.99 -8.10 -24.45
C SER A 337 2.59 -7.33 -25.62
N VAL A 338 3.89 -7.06 -25.56
CA VAL A 338 4.65 -6.33 -26.58
C VAL A 338 5.84 -7.18 -27.04
N GLU A 339 6.01 -7.32 -28.34
CA GLU A 339 7.18 -8.00 -28.91
C GLU A 339 8.46 -7.21 -28.65
N VAL A 340 9.49 -7.92 -28.19
CA VAL A 340 10.85 -7.41 -27.89
C VAL A 340 11.83 -7.96 -28.91
#